data_AF-A0A7W1CL30-F1
#
_entry.id   AF-A0A7W1CL30-F1
#
_cell.length_a   1.000
_cell.length_b   1.000
_cell.length_c   1.000
_cell.angle_alpha   90.00
_cell.angle_beta   90.00
_cell.angle_gamma   90.00
#
_symmetry.space_group_name_H-M   'P 1'
#
loop_
_entity.id
_entity.type
_entity.pdbx_description
1 polymer ?
#
loop_
_entity_poly.entity_id
_entity_poly.type
_entity_poly.pdbx_seq_one_letter_code
_entity_poly.pdbx_strand_id
1 'polypeptide(L)' 'MRALDDGEVFIVTRNGVPVGELTPLHRHRFVATEAAVAIFRAAPSIDYRRLRADLDSFATQDATPRA' A
#
# COMPACT_ATOMS: atom_id res chain seq x y z
N MET A 1 20.72 7.31 5.88
CA MET A 1 19.54 6.44 5.78
C MET A 1 18.30 7.02 6.46
N ARG A 2 18.41 7.75 7.59
CA ARG A 2 17.23 8.33 8.28
C ARG A 2 16.21 9.06 7.40
N ALA A 3 16.64 9.99 6.54
CA ALA A 3 15.70 10.70 5.66
C ALA A 3 14.91 9.76 4.72
N LEU A 4 15.55 8.67 4.24
CA LEU A 4 14.86 7.62 3.49
C LEU A 4 13.91 6.81 4.39
N ASP A 5 14.30 6.51 5.62
CA ASP A 5 13.41 5.86 6.61
C ASP A 5 12.20 6.76 6.95
N ASP A 6 12.39 8.08 6.92
CA ASP A 6 11.39 9.11 7.23
C ASP A 6 10.48 9.43 6.02
N GLY A 7 10.72 8.82 4.86
CA GLY A 7 9.84 8.90 3.70
C GLY A 7 10.36 9.73 2.52
N GLU A 8 11.59 10.24 2.58
CA GLU A 8 12.16 10.99 1.46
C GLU A 8 12.61 10.10 0.29
N VAL A 9 12.43 10.60 -0.93
CA VAL A 9 12.83 9.94 -2.18
C VAL A 9 14.12 10.54 -2.69
N PHE A 10 15.04 9.69 -3.15
CA PHE A 10 16.35 10.11 -3.65
C PHE A 10 16.56 9.67 -5.10
N ILE A 11 17.11 10.56 -5.92
CA ILE A 11 17.64 10.21 -7.23
C ILE A 11 19.09 9.76 -7.06
N VAL A 12 19.38 8.53 -7.46
CA VAL A 12 20.73 7.97 -7.45
C VAL A 12 21.41 8.35 -8.76
N THR A 13 22.56 9.00 -8.68
CA THR A 13 23.34 9.42 -9.87
C THR A 13 24.70 8.73 -9.93
N ARG A 14 25.20 8.48 -11.14
CA ARG A 14 26.58 8.07 -11.42
C ARG A 14 27.23 9.12 -12.32
N ASN A 15 28.26 9.81 -11.83
CA ASN A 15 28.93 10.91 -12.55
C ASN A 15 27.95 12.01 -13.01
N GLY A 16 26.99 12.38 -12.16
CA GLY A 16 25.97 13.39 -12.46
C GLY A 16 24.82 12.91 -13.37
N VAL A 17 24.87 11.67 -13.87
CA VAL A 17 23.79 11.08 -14.68
C VAL A 17 22.87 10.27 -13.75
N PRO A 18 21.54 10.53 -13.74
CA PRO A 18 20.58 9.71 -13.01
C PRO A 18 20.61 8.26 -13.49
N VAL A 19 20.71 7.32 -12.55
CA VAL A 19 20.73 5.86 -12.83
C VAL A 19 19.60 5.10 -12.15
N GLY A 20 18.90 5.72 -11.19
CA GLY A 20 17.77 5.11 -10.53
C GLY A 20 17.18 6.00 -9.45
N GLU A 21 16.14 5.48 -8.81
CA GLU A 21 15.46 6.09 -7.68
C GLU A 21 15.57 5.16 -6.47
N LEU A 22 15.77 5.76 -5.29
CA LEU A 22 15.67 5.07 -4.01
C LEU A 22 14.45 5.61 -3.29
N THR A 23 13.39 4.82 -3.29
CA THR A 23 12.10 5.13 -2.67
C THR A 23 11.98 4.37 -1.34
N PRO A 24 11.46 5.00 -0.28
CA PRO A 24 11.15 4.32 0.98
C PRO A 24 10.20 3.16 0.76
N LEU A 25 10.45 2.04 1.43
CA LEU A 25 9.48 0.96 1.50
C LEU A 25 8.36 1.37 2.46
N HIS A 26 7.16 1.56 1.90
CA HIS A 26 5.96 1.81 2.70
C HIS A 26 5.69 0.60 3.59
N ARG A 27 6.04 0.71 4.87
CA ARG A 27 5.62 -0.28 5.86
C ARG A 27 4.11 -0.15 5.98
N HIS A 28 3.39 -1.27 5.87
CA HIS A 28 1.98 -1.29 6.22
C HIS A 28 1.84 -0.72 7.64
N ARG A 29 1.15 0.41 7.77
CA ARG A 29 0.89 0.99 9.08
C ARG A 29 0.08 -0.04 9.86
N PHE A 30 0.59 -0.48 10.99
CA PHE A 30 -0.17 -1.35 11.88
C PHE A 30 -1.41 -0.58 12.33
N VAL A 31 -2.59 -1.11 12.03
CA VAL A 31 -3.88 -0.61 12.52
C VAL A 31 -4.43 -1.67 13.46
N ALA A 32 -4.59 -1.30 14.73
CA ALA A 32 -5.23 -2.19 15.70
C ALA A 32 -6.69 -2.47 15.29
N THR A 33 -7.17 -3.68 15.55
CA THR A 33 -8.52 -4.12 15.19
C THR A 33 -9.58 -3.16 15.74
N GLU A 34 -9.41 -2.70 16.97
CA GLU A 34 -10.33 -1.79 17.66
C GLU A 34 -10.40 -0.44 16.93
N ALA A 35 -9.26 0.06 16.44
CA ALA A 35 -9.19 1.29 15.68
C ALA A 35 -9.90 1.15 14.32
N ALA A 36 -9.69 0.02 13.63
CA ALA A 36 -10.40 -0.27 12.38
C ALA A 36 -11.92 -0.33 12.60
N VAL A 37 -12.38 -1.08 13.61
CA VAL A 37 -13.81 -1.18 13.95
C VAL A 37 -14.40 0.18 14.32
N ALA A 38 -13.66 1.01 15.07
CA ALA A 38 -14.11 2.34 15.44
C ALA A 38 -14.30 3.24 14.22
N ILE A 39 -13.35 3.24 13.28
CA ILE A 39 -13.42 4.02 12.04
C ILE A 39 -14.64 3.60 11.20
N PHE A 40 -14.89 2.31 11.07
CA PHE A 40 -15.98 1.79 10.23
C PHE A 40 -17.34 1.70 10.94
N ARG A 41 -17.47 2.15 12.19
CA ARG A 41 -18.71 2.06 12.97
C ARG A 41 -19.90 2.74 12.28
N ALA A 42 -19.67 3.85 11.60
CA ALA A 42 -20.70 4.61 10.90
C ALA A 42 -20.80 4.26 9.40
N ALA A 43 -20.01 3.29 8.93
CA ALA A 43 -20.02 2.90 7.53
C ALA A 43 -21.33 2.16 7.18
N PRO A 44 -21.85 2.32 5.95
CA PRO A 44 -22.96 1.51 5.47
C PRO A 44 -22.64 0.01 5.50
N SER A 45 -23.66 -0.82 5.73
CA SER A 45 -23.51 -2.27 5.60
C SER A 45 -23.22 -2.65 4.15
N ILE A 46 -22.27 -3.57 3.95
CA ILE A 46 -21.92 -4.09 2.62
C ILE A 46 -22.35 -5.55 2.52
N ASP A 47 -22.94 -5.93 1.40
CA ASP A 47 -23.09 -7.34 1.03
C ASP A 47 -21.71 -7.91 0.67
N TYR A 48 -21.14 -8.65 1.60
CA TYR A 48 -19.82 -9.25 1.48
C TYR A 48 -19.67 -10.14 0.24
N ARG A 49 -20.70 -10.93 -0.10
CA ARG A 49 -20.62 -11.86 -1.23
C ARG A 49 -20.62 -11.11 -2.55
N ARG A 50 -21.49 -10.10 -2.68
CA ARG A 50 -21.52 -9.25 -3.86
C ARG A 50 -20.23 -8.47 -4.04
N LEU A 51 -19.72 -7.85 -2.97
CA LEU A 51 -18.44 -7.13 -3.00
C LEU A 51 -17.32 -8.04 -3.48
N ARG A 52 -17.24 -9.27 -2.94
CA ARG A 52 -16.18 -10.20 -3.29
C ARG A 52 -16.24 -10.63 -4.75
N ALA A 53 -17.42 -10.94 -5.26
CA ALA A 53 -17.60 -11.32 -6.66
C ALA A 53 -17.21 -10.19 -7.63
N ASP A 54 -17.54 -8.94 -7.30
CA ASP A 54 -17.17 -7.77 -8.09
C ASP A 54 -15.65 -7.59 -8.14
N LEU A 55 -14.99 -7.62 -6.98
CA LEU A 55 -13.52 -7.53 -6.89
C LEU A 55 -12.81 -8.63 -7.69
N ASP A 56 -13.26 -9.88 -7.54
CA ASP A 56 -12.66 -11.04 -8.21
C ASP A 56 -12.87 -11.00 -9.73
N SER A 57 -13.83 -10.22 -10.24
CA SER A 57 -14.03 -10.04 -11.69
C SER A 57 -12.97 -9.14 -12.35
N PHE A 58 -12.36 -8.22 -11.59
CA PHE A 58 -11.39 -7.26 -12.09
C PHE A 58 -9.95 -7.50 -11.60
N ALA A 59 -9.80 -8.16 -10.44
CA ALA A 59 -8.50 -8.36 -9.82
C ALA A 59 -8.36 -9.79 -9.28
N THR A 60 -7.33 -10.50 -9.77
CA THR A 60 -6.87 -11.73 -9.12
C THR A 60 -6.35 -11.43 -7.72
N GLN A 61 -6.69 -12.32 -6.78
CA GLN A 61 -6.28 -12.28 -5.38
C GLN A 61 -4.91 -12.95 -5.15
N ASP A 62 -4.20 -13.26 -6.23
CA ASP A 62 -2.81 -13.72 -6.19
C ASP A 62 -1.91 -12.63 -5.58
N ALA A 63 -1.20 -12.97 -4.51
CA ALA A 63 -0.32 -12.07 -3.78
C ALA A 63 1.06 -11.90 -4.45
N THR A 64 1.33 -12.63 -5.53
CA THR A 64 2.58 -12.53 -6.29
C THR A 64 2.67 -11.13 -6.91
N PRO A 65 3.73 -10.36 -6.63
CA PRO A 65 3.94 -9.06 -7.26
C PRO A 65 3.92 -9.19 -8.77
N ARG A 66 3.15 -8.32 -9.44
CA ARG A 66 3.17 -8.23 -10.91
C ARG A 66 4.40 -7.40 -11.32
N ALA A 67 5.16 -7.91 -12.29
CA ALA A 67 6.36 -7.27 -12.81
C ALA A 67 6.04 -5.99 -13.60
#